data_AF-A0AAW2MD57-F1
#
_entry.id   AF-A0AAW2MD57-F1
#
_cell.length_a   1.000
_cell.length_b   1.000
_cell.length_c   1.000
_cell.angle_alpha   90.00
_cell.angle_beta   90.00
_cell.angle_gamma   90.00
#
_symmetry.space_group_name_H-M   'P 1'
#
loop_
_entity.id
_entity.type
_entity.pdbx_description
1 polymer ?
#
loop_
_entity_poly.entity_id
_entity_poly.type
_entity_poly.pdbx_seq_one_letter_code
_entity_poly.pdbx_strand_id
1 'polypeptide(L)'
;MAAASAAPFTFNGAVGSRVKETKTLISEVCRQFYHLGWESGTGGSITIKVHDDSIPKPHQLIVMPPSGVQKERMMEEDMHVLSPDGFLLSESSPKSWPNKPPKCSDYGPLFLKAECYRYLFDAAIKLYQLGLNRSTPSHGPIRSPNAVLGRHRNAKVSAKAGTRSPNNGTEPSRRCIVLDIEGTTTPISFVTDVLFPYARDSVGKHLELTYDTAETQDDIKLLRAQVEEDLENGVAGAVSIPTDGEKEEIIATVVTNVEAMIKADRKITSLKQLQGHIWRTGFQGNELETVVFNDVPEALEKWHSLGIKVYIYSSGSRLAQRLLFGNTNYGDLRKYLCGFFDTTVGNKKETKSYIEITESLGVDNPSEILFVTDVYQEATAAKAAGLEVIISIRPGNGPLPDNHGFRTITSFSEI
;
A
#
# COMPACT_ATOMS: atom_id res chain seq x y z
N MET A 1 22.91 -11.12 26.12
CA MET A 1 22.60 -10.31 27.30
C MET A 1 21.39 -9.44 26.97
N ALA A 2 20.58 -9.13 27.97
CA ALA A 2 19.18 -8.69 27.90
C ALA A 2 18.86 -7.63 26.83
N ALA A 3 17.82 -7.88 26.03
CA ALA A 3 17.14 -6.88 25.23
C ALA A 3 16.45 -5.89 26.18
N ALA A 4 16.85 -4.62 26.12
CA ALA A 4 16.13 -3.55 26.79
C ALA A 4 14.77 -3.37 26.10
N SER A 5 13.70 -3.84 26.74
CA SER A 5 12.35 -3.55 26.26
C SER A 5 12.09 -2.06 26.43
N ALA A 6 11.81 -1.37 25.32
CA ALA A 6 11.19 -0.04 25.37
C ALA A 6 9.99 -0.09 26.32
N ALA A 7 9.95 0.83 27.28
CA ALA A 7 8.88 0.87 28.27
C ALA A 7 7.53 1.01 27.54
N PRO A 8 6.53 0.17 27.84
CA PRO A 8 5.21 0.29 27.23
C PRO A 8 4.62 1.66 27.60
N PHE A 9 4.09 2.36 26.60
CA PHE A 9 3.35 3.60 26.79
C PHE A 9 2.21 3.34 27.79
N THR A 10 2.30 3.90 28.99
CA THR A 10 1.29 3.74 30.03
C THR A 10 0.10 4.64 29.70
N PHE A 11 -0.92 4.05 29.09
CA PHE A 11 -2.22 4.68 28.91
C PHE A 11 -2.86 4.92 30.29
N ASN A 12 -2.80 6.16 30.78
CA ASN A 12 -3.41 6.57 32.05
C ASN A 12 -4.95 6.60 31.91
N GLY A 13 -5.58 5.42 31.93
CA GLY A 13 -6.89 5.09 32.49
C GLY A 13 -8.17 5.82 32.06
N ALA A 14 -8.11 7.00 31.44
CA ALA A 14 -9.27 7.74 30.99
C ALA A 14 -9.41 7.57 29.47
N VAL A 15 -10.34 6.69 29.07
CA VAL A 15 -10.81 6.61 27.68
C VAL A 15 -11.35 8.00 27.31
N GLY A 16 -10.63 8.74 26.46
CA GLY A 16 -11.03 10.08 26.05
C GLY A 16 -12.39 10.09 25.33
N SER A 17 -13.07 11.24 25.36
CA SER A 17 -14.47 11.35 24.89
C SER A 17 -14.65 10.87 23.45
N ARG A 18 -13.65 11.11 22.59
CA ARG A 18 -13.60 10.70 21.18
C ARG A 18 -13.59 9.19 20.98
N VAL A 19 -12.89 8.47 21.85
CA VAL A 19 -12.85 7.00 21.82
C VAL A 19 -14.21 6.45 22.21
N LYS A 20 -14.86 7.04 23.22
CA LYS A 20 -16.22 6.65 23.62
C LYS A 20 -17.23 6.90 22.50
N GLU A 21 -17.23 8.10 21.91
CA GLU A 21 -18.08 8.45 20.77
C GLU A 21 -17.88 7.49 19.59
N THR A 22 -16.63 7.11 19.32
CA THR A 22 -16.34 6.17 18.23
C THR A 22 -16.86 4.76 18.55
N LYS A 23 -16.74 4.30 19.79
CA LYS A 23 -17.34 3.02 20.21
C LYS A 23 -18.86 3.03 19.99
N THR A 24 -19.53 4.11 20.37
CA THR A 24 -20.97 4.28 20.11
C THR A 24 -21.29 4.27 18.60
N LEU A 25 -20.49 4.96 17.80
CA LEU A 25 -20.67 5.02 16.34
C LEU A 25 -20.51 3.64 15.69
N ILE A 26 -19.50 2.87 16.07
CA ILE A 26 -19.28 1.51 15.54
C ILE A 26 -20.49 0.62 15.86
N SER A 27 -21.00 0.67 17.10
CA SER A 27 -22.20 -0.08 17.48
C SER A 27 -23.42 0.31 16.64
N GLU A 28 -23.63 1.61 16.41
CA GLU A 28 -24.74 2.10 15.60
C GLU A 28 -24.63 1.66 14.13
N VAL A 29 -23.45 1.81 13.53
CA VAL A 29 -23.21 1.45 12.13
C VAL A 29 -23.36 -0.06 11.93
N CYS A 30 -22.78 -0.88 12.83
CA CYS A 30 -22.96 -2.34 12.79
C CYS A 30 -24.45 -2.73 12.93
N ARG A 31 -25.21 -2.08 13.80
CA ARG A 31 -26.65 -2.32 13.95
C ARG A 31 -27.42 -1.95 12.67
N GLN A 32 -27.11 -0.81 12.07
CA GLN A 32 -27.71 -0.38 10.81
C GLN A 32 -27.35 -1.34 9.68
N PHE A 33 -26.09 -1.75 9.58
CA PHE A 33 -25.63 -2.67 8.55
C PHE A 33 -26.26 -4.06 8.72
N TYR A 34 -26.46 -4.53 9.95
CA TYR A 34 -27.22 -5.74 10.20
C TYR A 34 -28.67 -5.62 9.71
N HIS A 35 -29.37 -4.53 10.05
CA HIS A 35 -30.76 -4.31 9.59
C HIS A 35 -30.87 -4.16 8.07
N LEU A 36 -29.86 -3.61 7.41
CA LEU A 36 -29.75 -3.54 5.94
C LEU A 36 -29.32 -4.87 5.30
N GLY A 37 -28.99 -5.87 6.12
CA GLY A 37 -28.56 -7.20 5.68
C GLY A 37 -27.14 -7.22 5.13
N TRP A 38 -26.27 -6.28 5.50
CA TRP A 38 -24.85 -6.16 5.11
C TRP A 38 -23.88 -6.84 6.09
N GLU A 39 -24.29 -7.02 7.34
CA GLU A 39 -23.61 -7.86 8.34
C GLU A 39 -24.51 -9.04 8.73
N SER A 40 -23.94 -10.14 9.25
CA SER A 40 -24.71 -11.33 9.60
C SER A 40 -24.24 -11.91 10.92
N GLY A 41 -25.05 -11.77 11.97
CA GLY A 41 -24.78 -12.32 13.29
C GLY A 41 -23.40 -11.91 13.80
N THR A 42 -22.44 -12.85 13.80
CA THR A 42 -21.06 -12.64 14.26
C THR A 42 -20.07 -12.16 13.18
N GLY A 43 -20.49 -12.09 11.92
CA GLY A 43 -19.67 -11.70 10.77
C GLY A 43 -19.95 -10.27 10.27
N GLY A 44 -18.90 -9.59 9.83
CA GLY A 44 -18.90 -8.15 9.53
C GLY A 44 -18.39 -7.37 10.74
N SER A 45 -17.29 -6.66 10.57
CA SER A 45 -16.61 -5.97 11.67
C SER A 45 -16.03 -4.68 11.16
N ILE A 46 -16.34 -3.58 11.85
CA ILE A 46 -15.85 -2.25 11.52
C ILE A 46 -14.84 -1.85 12.57
N THR A 47 -13.63 -1.52 12.11
CA THR A 47 -12.53 -1.03 12.95
C THR A 47 -12.23 0.40 12.51
N ILE A 48 -12.10 1.32 13.47
CA ILE A 48 -11.89 2.74 13.20
C ILE A 48 -10.63 3.21 13.91
N LYS A 49 -9.78 3.95 13.18
CA LYS A 49 -8.69 4.74 13.75
C LYS A 49 -9.27 6.02 14.35
N VAL A 50 -9.05 6.22 15.65
CA VAL A 50 -9.55 7.34 16.42
C VAL A 50 -8.39 8.25 16.79
N HIS A 51 -8.55 9.51 16.43
CA HIS A 51 -7.69 10.57 16.94
C HIS A 51 -8.35 11.22 18.15
N ASP A 52 -7.80 10.93 19.31
CA ASP A 52 -8.05 11.73 20.49
C ASP A 52 -7.14 12.97 20.43
N ASP A 53 -7.64 14.14 20.83
CA ASP A 53 -6.85 15.37 20.73
C ASP A 53 -5.73 15.40 21.81
N SER A 54 -5.81 14.50 22.80
CA SER A 54 -4.79 14.31 23.84
C SER A 54 -3.57 13.48 23.39
N ILE A 55 -3.59 12.90 22.19
CA ILE A 55 -2.52 12.07 21.63
C ILE A 55 -2.06 12.62 20.28
N PRO A 56 -0.76 12.58 19.93
CA PRO A 56 -0.31 13.00 18.60
C PRO A 56 -0.97 12.16 17.49
N LYS A 57 -1.25 12.77 16.33
CA LYS A 57 -1.84 12.10 15.15
C LYS A 57 -1.18 10.77 14.72
N PRO A 58 0.15 10.60 14.74
CA PRO A 58 0.76 9.30 14.43
C PRO A 58 0.43 8.21 15.47
N HIS A 59 0.02 8.60 16.68
CA HIS A 59 -0.32 7.69 17.77
C HIS A 59 -1.84 7.42 17.88
N GLN A 60 -2.59 7.56 16.77
CA GLN A 60 -4.02 7.28 16.73
C GLN A 60 -4.35 5.90 17.30
N LEU A 61 -5.35 5.87 18.17
CA LEU A 61 -5.85 4.65 18.78
C LEU A 61 -6.71 3.89 17.79
N ILE A 62 -6.80 2.58 17.95
CA ILE A 62 -7.64 1.74 17.10
C ILE A 62 -8.75 1.17 17.96
N VAL A 63 -10.01 1.46 17.61
CA VAL A 63 -11.17 0.85 18.26
C VAL A 63 -11.55 -0.39 17.48
N MET A 64 -11.45 -1.54 18.14
CA MET A 64 -11.68 -2.85 17.54
C MET A 64 -12.82 -3.58 18.23
N PRO A 65 -13.86 -3.99 17.50
CA PRO A 65 -14.94 -4.79 18.05
C PRO A 65 -14.47 -6.23 18.28
N PRO A 66 -15.09 -6.94 19.22
CA PRO A 66 -14.73 -8.32 19.53
C PRO A 66 -15.20 -9.30 18.45
N SER A 67 -14.53 -10.45 18.40
CA SER A 67 -14.96 -11.59 17.59
C SER A 67 -16.08 -12.37 18.26
N GLY A 68 -16.96 -12.97 17.45
CA GLY A 68 -18.01 -13.87 17.93
C GLY A 68 -19.19 -13.19 18.64
N VAL A 69 -19.25 -11.85 18.65
CA VAL A 69 -20.39 -11.09 19.18
C VAL A 69 -21.37 -10.76 18.06
N GLN A 70 -22.66 -10.94 18.34
CA GLN A 70 -23.76 -10.48 17.49
C GLN A 70 -23.68 -8.96 17.31
N LYS A 71 -23.38 -8.51 16.09
CA LYS A 71 -23.03 -7.11 15.78
C LYS A 71 -24.19 -6.15 16.06
N GLU A 72 -25.42 -6.63 15.95
CA GLU A 72 -26.65 -5.91 16.27
C GLU A 72 -26.91 -5.73 17.78
N ARG A 73 -26.14 -6.43 18.64
CA ARG A 73 -26.25 -6.40 20.11
C ARG A 73 -24.96 -5.93 20.79
N MET A 74 -23.99 -5.48 20.01
CA MET A 74 -22.69 -5.05 20.48
C MET A 74 -22.77 -3.68 21.16
N MET A 75 -22.26 -3.58 22.38
CA MET A 75 -22.26 -2.34 23.16
C MET A 75 -20.86 -1.73 23.24
N GLU A 76 -20.75 -0.49 23.73
CA GLU A 76 -19.48 0.23 23.82
C GLU A 76 -18.45 -0.48 24.72
N GLU A 77 -18.92 -1.17 25.76
CA GLU A 77 -18.07 -1.87 26.74
C GLU A 77 -17.52 -3.19 26.20
N ASP A 78 -18.07 -3.68 25.09
CA ASP A 78 -17.63 -4.89 24.42
C ASP A 78 -16.37 -4.64 23.56
N MET A 79 -16.02 -3.38 23.27
CA MET A 79 -14.95 -3.02 22.32
C MET A 79 -13.59 -2.82 22.98
N HIS A 80 -12.56 -3.29 22.26
CA HIS A 80 -11.15 -3.15 22.62
C HIS A 80 -10.56 -1.86 22.05
N VAL A 81 -9.60 -1.29 22.77
CA VAL A 81 -8.76 -0.19 22.27
C VAL A 81 -7.35 -0.70 22.11
N LEU A 82 -6.77 -0.51 20.92
CA LEU A 82 -5.40 -0.91 20.61
C LEU A 82 -4.53 0.33 20.32
N SER A 83 -3.23 0.16 20.51
CA SER A 83 -2.21 1.10 20.08
C SER A 83 -2.10 1.12 18.54
N PRO A 84 -1.38 2.09 17.96
CA PRO A 84 -1.09 2.13 16.53
C PRO A 84 -0.41 0.85 16.02
N ASP A 85 0.44 0.24 16.86
CA ASP A 85 1.17 -0.99 16.57
C ASP A 85 0.35 -2.26 16.84
N GLY A 86 -0.91 -2.13 17.27
CA GLY A 86 -1.80 -3.25 17.52
C GLY A 86 -1.71 -3.89 18.91
N PHE A 87 -1.04 -3.25 19.87
CA PHE A 87 -1.02 -3.72 21.26
C PHE A 87 -2.32 -3.36 21.98
N LEU A 88 -2.84 -4.28 22.80
CA LEU A 88 -4.09 -4.06 23.53
C LEU A 88 -3.88 -3.08 24.68
N LEU A 89 -4.57 -1.94 24.64
CA LEU A 89 -4.50 -0.87 25.65
C LEU A 89 -5.68 -0.91 26.63
N SER A 90 -6.86 -1.37 26.20
CA SER A 90 -8.04 -1.54 27.04
C SER A 90 -8.83 -2.78 26.63
N GLU A 91 -9.06 -3.66 27.61
CA GLU A 91 -9.89 -4.85 27.48
C GLU A 91 -11.39 -4.54 27.63
N SER A 92 -12.22 -5.38 26.99
CA SER A 92 -13.67 -5.37 27.18
C SER A 92 -14.03 -5.77 28.62
N SER A 93 -15.08 -5.18 29.17
CA SER A 93 -15.55 -5.52 30.52
C SER A 93 -15.92 -7.01 30.62
N PRO A 94 -15.47 -7.75 31.65
CA PRO A 94 -15.86 -9.14 31.83
C PRO A 94 -17.36 -9.24 32.08
N LYS A 95 -18.06 -10.01 31.24
CA LYS A 95 -19.49 -10.30 31.44
C LYS A 95 -19.68 -11.23 32.62
N SER A 96 -20.78 -11.06 33.36
CA SER A 96 -21.13 -11.96 34.46
C SER A 96 -21.36 -13.39 33.96
N TRP A 97 -21.00 -14.37 34.79
CA TRP A 97 -21.19 -15.79 34.55
C TRP A 97 -22.63 -16.08 34.08
N PRO A 98 -22.87 -16.91 33.03
CA PRO A 98 -21.99 -17.92 32.44
C PRO A 98 -21.22 -17.48 31.18
N ASN A 99 -21.16 -16.18 30.90
CA ASN A 99 -20.60 -15.67 29.64
C ASN A 99 -19.08 -15.52 29.73
N LYS A 100 -18.35 -16.01 28.73
CA LYS A 100 -16.90 -15.76 28.59
C LYS A 100 -16.67 -14.30 28.15
N PRO A 101 -15.57 -13.66 28.57
CA PRO A 101 -15.22 -12.35 28.06
C PRO A 101 -15.07 -12.39 26.52
N PRO A 102 -15.49 -11.33 25.82
CA PRO A 102 -15.31 -11.23 24.37
C PRO A 102 -13.82 -11.38 24.01
N LYS A 103 -13.52 -12.14 22.95
CA LYS A 103 -12.14 -12.20 22.42
C LYS A 103 -11.93 -11.03 21.47
N CYS A 104 -10.76 -10.38 21.59
CA CYS A 104 -10.32 -9.42 20.58
C CYS A 104 -10.26 -10.11 19.21
N SER A 105 -10.58 -9.37 18.14
CA SER A 105 -10.72 -9.95 16.81
C SER A 105 -9.40 -10.52 16.28
N ASP A 106 -9.40 -11.79 15.86
CA ASP A 106 -8.23 -12.46 15.24
C ASP A 106 -7.82 -11.81 13.89
N TYR A 107 -8.66 -10.93 13.34
CA TYR A 107 -8.38 -10.13 12.14
C TYR A 107 -7.54 -8.87 12.42
N GLY A 108 -7.08 -8.63 13.66
CA GLY A 108 -6.26 -7.47 14.02
C GLY A 108 -5.09 -7.18 13.06
N PRO A 109 -4.29 -8.18 12.65
CA PRO A 109 -3.21 -7.98 11.69
C PRO A 109 -3.67 -7.52 10.30
N LEU A 110 -4.88 -7.90 9.86
CA LEU A 110 -5.44 -7.49 8.56
C LEU A 110 -5.80 -6.00 8.57
N PHE A 111 -6.37 -5.50 9.68
CA PHE A 111 -6.74 -4.09 9.81
C PHE A 111 -5.53 -3.16 9.99
N LEU A 112 -4.44 -3.66 10.59
CA LEU A 112 -3.17 -2.94 10.69
C LEU A 112 -2.45 -2.83 9.34
N LYS A 113 -2.60 -3.85 8.48
CA LYS A 113 -2.07 -3.86 7.10
C LYS A 113 -2.99 -3.23 6.06
N ALA A 114 -4.24 -2.93 6.41
CA ALA A 114 -5.23 -2.34 5.52
C ALA A 114 -4.94 -0.84 5.29
N GLU A 115 -3.85 -0.54 4.61
CA GLU A 115 -3.71 0.70 3.87
C GLU A 115 -4.74 0.71 2.74
N CYS A 116 -5.95 1.14 3.09
CA CYS A 116 -7.01 1.61 2.19
C CYS A 116 -7.19 0.79 0.90
N TYR A 117 -7.97 -0.29 0.98
CA TYR A 117 -8.63 -0.85 -0.20
C TYR A 117 -9.77 0.06 -0.69
N ARG A 118 -9.44 1.30 -1.07
CA ARG A 118 -10.38 2.27 -1.63
C ARG A 118 -11.05 1.70 -2.89
N TYR A 119 -10.32 0.86 -3.63
CA TYR A 119 -10.86 0.12 -4.77
C TYR A 119 -11.91 -0.93 -4.37
N LEU A 120 -11.77 -1.62 -3.23
CA LEU A 120 -12.79 -2.59 -2.77
C LEU A 120 -14.05 -1.86 -2.34
N PHE A 121 -13.90 -0.70 -1.70
CA PHE A 121 -15.04 0.14 -1.32
C PHE A 121 -15.74 0.72 -2.56
N ASP A 122 -14.99 1.26 -3.52
CA ASP A 122 -15.54 1.73 -4.80
C ASP A 122 -16.19 0.60 -5.61
N ALA A 123 -15.59 -0.60 -5.61
CA ALA A 123 -16.16 -1.78 -6.25
C ALA A 123 -17.46 -2.21 -5.55
N ALA A 124 -17.51 -2.22 -4.22
CA ALA A 124 -18.72 -2.54 -3.47
C ALA A 124 -19.85 -1.53 -3.75
N ILE A 125 -19.54 -0.23 -3.81
CA ILE A 125 -20.50 0.82 -4.18
C ILE A 125 -21.01 0.60 -5.60
N LYS A 126 -20.13 0.35 -6.57
CA LYS A 126 -20.52 0.09 -7.97
C LYS A 126 -21.37 -1.17 -8.11
N LEU A 127 -21.03 -2.26 -7.41
CA LEU A 127 -21.82 -3.49 -7.40
C LEU A 127 -23.23 -3.22 -6.87
N TYR A 128 -23.36 -2.47 -5.78
CA TYR A 128 -24.65 -2.07 -5.23
C TYR A 128 -25.46 -1.20 -6.21
N GLN A 129 -24.82 -0.22 -6.86
CA GLN A 129 -25.46 0.62 -7.90
C GLN A 129 -25.95 -0.19 -9.10
N LEU A 130 -25.27 -1.29 -9.44
CA LEU A 130 -25.66 -2.22 -10.51
C LEU A 130 -26.76 -3.21 -10.07
N GLY A 131 -27.27 -3.09 -8.85
CA GLY A 131 -28.29 -3.98 -8.29
C GLY A 131 -27.76 -5.35 -7.89
N LEU A 132 -26.44 -5.53 -7.86
CA LEU A 132 -25.79 -6.74 -7.37
C LEU A 132 -25.69 -6.67 -5.85
N ASN A 133 -26.79 -7.04 -5.21
CA ASN A 133 -26.92 -7.09 -3.76
C ASN A 133 -26.91 -8.56 -3.29
N ARG A 134 -26.12 -8.86 -2.25
CA ARG A 134 -26.05 -10.20 -1.63
C ARG A 134 -27.38 -10.67 -1.08
N SER A 135 -28.27 -9.74 -0.70
CA SER A 135 -29.63 -10.01 -0.22
C SER A 135 -30.56 -10.54 -1.32
N THR A 136 -30.13 -10.46 -2.58
CA THR A 136 -30.84 -10.96 -3.76
C THR A 136 -29.88 -11.83 -4.60
N PRO A 137 -29.62 -13.08 -4.17
CA PRO A 137 -28.68 -13.97 -4.84
C PRO A 137 -29.12 -14.39 -6.25
N SER A 138 -30.40 -14.19 -6.60
CA SER A 138 -30.96 -14.33 -7.94
C SER A 138 -31.05 -12.97 -8.65
N HIS A 139 -29.89 -12.35 -8.90
CA HIS A 139 -29.82 -11.19 -9.78
C HIS A 139 -30.16 -11.66 -11.20
N GLY A 140 -31.30 -11.21 -11.72
CA GLY A 140 -31.65 -11.34 -13.14
C GLY A 140 -30.64 -10.59 -14.02
N PRO A 141 -30.85 -10.53 -15.36
CA PRO A 141 -29.89 -9.88 -16.25
C PRO A 141 -29.58 -8.46 -15.79
N ILE A 142 -28.28 -8.14 -15.70
CA ILE A 142 -27.75 -6.89 -15.16
C ILE A 142 -28.42 -5.72 -15.88
N ARG A 143 -29.06 -4.83 -15.12
CA ARG A 143 -29.68 -3.63 -15.70
C ARG A 143 -28.58 -2.70 -16.16
N SER A 144 -28.44 -2.52 -17.48
CA SER A 144 -27.56 -1.48 -18.03
C SER A 144 -28.04 -0.09 -17.56
N PRO A 145 -27.14 0.89 -17.37
CA PRO A 145 -27.52 2.25 -16.96
C PRO A 145 -28.40 2.98 -18.00
N ASN A 146 -28.53 2.45 -19.22
CA ASN A 146 -29.18 3.13 -20.34
C ASN A 146 -30.69 2.86 -20.48
N ALA A 147 -31.34 2.19 -19.52
CA ALA A 147 -32.73 1.76 -19.64
C ALA A 147 -33.80 2.78 -19.15
N VAL A 148 -33.51 4.09 -19.17
CA VAL A 148 -34.49 5.15 -18.82
C VAL A 148 -35.26 5.68 -20.04
N LEU A 149 -34.96 5.26 -21.27
CA LEU A 149 -35.79 5.60 -22.43
C LEU A 149 -36.21 4.38 -23.26
N GLY A 150 -37.52 4.14 -23.31
CA GLY A 150 -38.16 3.37 -24.39
C GLY A 150 -38.69 1.99 -23.99
N ARG A 151 -39.96 1.94 -23.57
CA ARG A 151 -40.80 0.74 -23.66
C ARG A 151 -40.84 0.26 -25.13
N HIS A 152 -40.48 -0.99 -25.43
CA HIS A 152 -41.25 -1.88 -26.32
C HIS A 152 -40.70 -3.33 -26.38
N ARG A 153 -41.58 -4.27 -25.96
CA ARG A 153 -41.81 -5.69 -26.38
C ARG A 153 -40.64 -6.68 -26.62
N ASN A 154 -40.70 -7.75 -25.82
CA ASN A 154 -40.57 -9.19 -26.12
C ASN A 154 -39.59 -9.67 -27.22
N ALA A 155 -38.57 -10.44 -26.80
CA ALA A 155 -38.24 -11.73 -27.42
C ALA A 155 -37.45 -12.62 -26.43
N LYS A 156 -37.97 -13.82 -26.18
CA LYS A 156 -37.28 -14.92 -25.50
C LYS A 156 -36.12 -15.40 -26.38
N VAL A 157 -34.89 -15.40 -25.88
CA VAL A 157 -33.84 -16.32 -26.34
C VAL A 157 -33.09 -16.84 -25.12
N SER A 158 -33.35 -18.11 -24.79
CA SER A 158 -32.53 -18.90 -23.89
C SER A 158 -31.28 -19.31 -24.66
N ALA A 159 -30.12 -18.74 -24.30
CA ALA A 159 -28.84 -19.22 -24.78
C ALA A 159 -28.38 -20.38 -23.89
N LYS A 160 -28.53 -21.60 -24.41
CA LYS A 160 -27.94 -22.84 -23.88
C LYS A 160 -26.45 -22.64 -23.61
N ALA A 161 -25.98 -23.18 -22.48
CA ALA A 161 -24.58 -23.41 -22.19
C ALA A 161 -23.94 -24.18 -23.37
N GLY A 162 -23.08 -23.49 -24.12
CA GLY A 162 -22.35 -24.03 -25.25
C GLY A 162 -21.12 -24.79 -24.77
N THR A 163 -21.11 -26.08 -25.07
CA THR A 163 -19.99 -27.02 -24.98
C THR A 163 -18.71 -26.42 -25.55
N ARG A 164 -17.64 -26.34 -24.74
CA ARG A 164 -16.30 -25.96 -25.22
C ARG A 164 -15.81 -27.02 -26.21
N SER A 165 -15.60 -26.61 -27.45
CA SER A 165 -14.85 -27.39 -28.44
C SER A 165 -13.36 -27.35 -28.08
N PRO A 166 -12.62 -28.48 -28.07
CA PRO A 166 -11.21 -28.50 -27.79
C PRO A 166 -10.46 -28.31 -29.12
N ASN A 167 -10.16 -27.07 -29.49
CA ASN A 167 -9.05 -26.69 -30.39
C ASN A 167 -9.13 -25.21 -30.72
N ASN A 168 -8.53 -24.40 -29.86
CA ASN A 168 -7.75 -23.24 -30.26
C ASN A 168 -6.77 -23.00 -29.10
N GLY A 169 -5.50 -22.80 -29.40
CA GLY A 169 -4.49 -22.48 -28.39
C GLY A 169 -4.87 -21.18 -27.69
N THR A 170 -5.58 -21.30 -26.57
CA THR A 170 -5.96 -20.16 -25.74
C THR A 170 -4.68 -19.63 -25.11
N GLU A 171 -4.17 -18.49 -25.59
CA GLU A 171 -3.23 -17.72 -24.78
C GLU A 171 -3.87 -17.50 -23.40
N PRO A 172 -3.12 -17.69 -22.30
CA PRO A 172 -3.66 -17.46 -20.97
C PRO A 172 -4.19 -16.02 -20.93
N SER A 173 -5.46 -15.87 -20.53
CA SER A 173 -6.10 -14.56 -20.44
C SER A 173 -5.41 -13.77 -19.32
N ARG A 174 -4.41 -12.97 -19.67
CA ARG A 174 -3.66 -12.13 -18.74
C ARG A 174 -4.63 -11.21 -17.99
N ARG A 175 -4.71 -11.33 -16.67
CA ARG A 175 -5.63 -10.52 -15.84
C ARG A 175 -4.91 -9.37 -15.15
N CYS A 176 -3.63 -9.57 -14.84
CA CYS A 176 -2.83 -8.64 -14.09
C CYS A 176 -1.46 -8.44 -14.75
N ILE A 177 -0.99 -7.20 -14.75
CA ILE A 177 0.38 -6.85 -15.11
C ILE A 177 1.05 -6.21 -13.89
N VAL A 178 2.22 -6.70 -13.52
CA VAL A 178 3.08 -6.12 -12.49
C VAL A 178 4.32 -5.55 -13.17
N LEU A 179 4.58 -4.27 -12.96
CA LEU A 179 5.68 -3.55 -13.60
C LEU A 179 6.74 -3.17 -12.58
N ASP A 180 8.00 -3.30 -12.97
CA ASP A 180 9.09 -2.61 -12.35
C ASP A 180 9.14 -1.11 -12.75
N ILE A 181 9.93 -0.31 -12.02
CA ILE A 181 10.11 1.11 -12.29
C ILE A 181 11.39 1.35 -13.09
N GLU A 182 12.53 1.19 -12.43
CA GLU A 182 13.86 1.52 -12.94
C GLU A 182 14.19 0.60 -14.11
N GLY A 183 14.66 1.15 -15.23
CA GLY A 183 15.01 0.36 -16.42
C GLY A 183 13.82 -0.26 -17.17
N THR A 184 12.59 -0.05 -16.69
CA THR A 184 11.37 -0.66 -17.24
C THR A 184 10.33 0.37 -17.69
N THR A 185 9.83 1.20 -16.76
CA THR A 185 8.92 2.32 -17.06
C THR A 185 9.63 3.67 -17.08
N THR A 186 10.74 3.77 -16.34
CA THR A 186 11.53 4.98 -16.12
C THR A 186 12.99 4.66 -16.42
N PRO A 187 13.77 5.56 -17.05
CA PRO A 187 15.21 5.36 -17.25
C PRO A 187 15.94 5.13 -15.94
N ILE A 188 16.91 4.20 -15.90
CA ILE A 188 17.74 3.95 -14.70
C ILE A 188 18.45 5.24 -14.25
N SER A 189 18.96 6.00 -15.22
CA SER A 189 19.65 7.27 -14.98
C SER A 189 18.77 8.30 -14.26
N PHE A 190 17.44 8.26 -14.39
CA PHE A 190 16.58 9.21 -13.68
C PHE A 190 16.67 9.00 -12.16
N VAL A 191 16.73 7.75 -11.70
CA VAL A 191 16.83 7.48 -10.27
C VAL A 191 18.23 7.81 -9.74
N THR A 192 19.27 7.38 -10.46
CA THR A 192 20.66 7.57 -10.02
C THR A 192 21.17 9.01 -10.17
N ASP A 193 20.75 9.71 -11.23
CA ASP A 193 21.33 10.99 -11.63
C ASP A 193 20.41 12.17 -11.29
N VAL A 194 19.13 11.92 -10.98
CA VAL A 194 18.16 12.98 -10.63
C VAL A 194 17.62 12.79 -9.21
N LEU A 195 16.94 11.67 -8.90
CA LEU A 195 16.24 11.53 -7.61
C LEU A 195 17.17 11.49 -6.40
N PHE A 196 18.22 10.67 -6.43
CA PHE A 196 19.16 10.58 -5.31
C PHE A 196 19.99 11.86 -5.13
N PRO A 197 20.56 12.47 -6.20
CA PRO A 197 21.23 13.76 -6.09
C PRO A 197 20.30 14.86 -5.59
N TYR A 198 19.05 14.93 -6.06
CA TYR A 198 18.08 15.92 -5.57
C TYR A 198 17.81 15.77 -4.08
N ALA A 199 17.63 14.53 -3.60
CA ALA A 199 17.41 14.28 -2.17
C ALA A 199 18.60 14.73 -1.32
N ARG A 200 19.83 14.49 -1.80
CA ARG A 200 21.06 14.95 -1.15
C ARG A 200 21.15 16.47 -1.13
N ASP A 201 20.96 17.13 -2.27
CA ASP A 201 21.20 18.56 -2.40
C ASP A 201 20.07 19.41 -1.79
N SER A 202 18.86 18.84 -1.66
CA SER A 202 17.66 19.53 -1.16
C SER A 202 17.33 19.25 0.30
N VAL A 203 18.07 18.37 0.98
CA VAL A 203 17.78 18.01 2.38
C VAL A 203 17.80 19.22 3.31
N GLY A 204 18.82 20.09 3.21
CA GLY A 204 18.91 21.31 4.02
C GLY A 204 17.72 22.23 3.81
N LYS A 205 17.41 22.53 2.53
CA LYS A 205 16.25 23.35 2.16
C LYS A 205 14.94 22.76 2.67
N HIS A 206 14.71 21.45 2.48
CA HIS A 206 13.49 20.80 2.98
C HIS A 206 13.37 20.96 4.49
N LEU A 207 14.43 20.62 5.24
CA LEU A 207 14.44 20.72 6.69
C LEU A 207 14.21 22.17 7.16
N GLU A 208 14.81 23.17 6.53
CA GLU A 208 14.59 24.58 6.88
C GLU A 208 13.11 24.99 6.74
N LEU A 209 12.49 24.58 5.62
CA LEU A 209 11.09 24.88 5.29
C LEU A 209 10.10 24.15 6.19
N THR A 210 10.38 22.90 6.57
CA THR A 210 9.41 22.03 7.25
C THR A 210 9.78 21.70 8.68
N TYR A 211 10.87 22.24 9.23
CA TYR A 211 11.38 21.94 10.57
C TYR A 211 10.30 21.92 11.63
N ASP A 212 9.45 22.94 11.67
CA ASP A 212 8.44 23.14 12.72
C ASP A 212 7.19 22.26 12.53
N THR A 213 7.15 21.45 11.47
CA THR A 213 6.07 20.49 11.22
C THR A 213 6.28 19.22 12.03
N ALA A 214 5.17 18.62 12.50
CA ALA A 214 5.23 17.35 13.25
C ALA A 214 5.87 16.22 12.42
N GLU A 215 5.64 16.19 11.11
CA GLU A 215 6.21 15.17 10.21
C GLU A 215 7.74 15.23 10.18
N THR A 216 8.32 16.43 10.00
CA THR A 216 9.78 16.59 9.99
C THR A 216 10.39 16.37 11.38
N GLN A 217 9.71 16.74 12.46
CA GLN A 217 10.18 16.43 13.82
C GLN A 217 10.22 14.91 14.08
N ASP A 218 9.22 14.16 13.59
CA ASP A 218 9.22 12.70 13.67
C ASP A 218 10.34 12.08 12.82
N ASP A 219 10.62 12.61 11.63
CA ASP A 219 11.76 12.19 10.80
C ASP A 219 13.11 12.40 11.52
N ILE A 220 13.32 13.59 12.09
CA ILE A 220 14.54 13.92 12.84
C ILE A 220 14.68 13.00 14.05
N LYS A 221 13.59 12.70 14.75
CA LYS A 221 13.61 11.78 15.89
C LYS A 221 14.03 10.36 15.49
N LEU A 222 13.49 9.84 14.38
CA LEU A 222 13.85 8.52 13.86
C LEU A 222 15.30 8.48 13.36
N LEU A 223 15.76 9.55 12.70
CA LEU A 223 17.15 9.67 12.28
C LEU A 223 18.10 9.76 13.48
N ARG A 224 17.74 10.49 14.54
CA ARG A 224 18.53 10.57 15.77
C ARG A 224 18.71 9.19 16.41
N ALA A 225 17.62 8.43 16.58
CA ALA A 225 17.68 7.07 17.12
C ALA A 225 18.57 6.14 16.26
N GLN A 226 18.50 6.26 14.93
CA GLN A 226 19.35 5.49 14.04
C GLN A 226 20.82 5.88 14.14
N VAL A 227 21.13 7.18 14.25
CA VAL A 227 22.50 7.69 14.38
C VAL A 227 23.11 7.28 15.72
N GLU A 228 22.32 7.25 16.80
CA GLU A 228 22.76 6.72 18.10
C GLU A 228 23.16 5.24 17.98
N GLU A 229 22.34 4.41 17.34
CA GLU A 229 22.68 3.00 17.05
C GLU A 229 23.95 2.89 16.17
N ASP A 230 24.10 3.77 15.18
CA ASP A 230 25.26 3.80 14.30
C ASP A 230 26.56 4.17 15.04
N LEU A 231 26.48 5.09 15.99
CA LEU A 231 27.60 5.47 16.85
C LEU A 231 28.01 4.32 17.78
N GLU A 232 27.04 3.62 18.37
CA GLU A 232 27.30 2.43 19.19
C GLU A 232 27.99 1.32 18.40
N ASN A 233 27.60 1.16 17.12
CA ASN A 233 28.19 0.17 16.21
C ASN A 233 29.48 0.66 15.52
N GLY A 234 29.94 1.87 15.79
CA GLY A 234 31.17 2.43 15.22
C GLY A 234 31.12 2.68 13.71
N VAL A 235 29.94 3.00 13.17
CA VAL A 235 29.75 3.29 11.74
C VAL A 235 30.45 4.61 11.39
N ALA A 236 31.34 4.57 10.40
CA ALA A 236 32.08 5.75 9.96
C ALA A 236 31.15 6.82 9.37
N GLY A 237 31.29 8.06 9.85
CA GLY A 237 30.52 9.21 9.36
C GLY A 237 29.25 9.55 10.16
N ALA A 238 28.92 8.76 11.18
CA ALA A 238 27.84 9.10 12.12
C ALA A 238 28.27 10.23 13.07
N VAL A 239 27.41 11.24 13.23
CA VAL A 239 27.63 12.40 14.12
C VAL A 239 26.39 12.59 14.98
N SER A 240 26.55 12.60 16.31
CA SER A 240 25.42 12.72 17.24
C SER A 240 24.58 13.97 16.95
N ILE A 241 23.27 13.80 16.79
CA ILE A 241 22.33 14.89 16.50
C ILE A 241 21.85 15.48 17.83
N PRO A 242 22.18 16.75 18.15
CA PRO A 242 21.79 17.37 19.41
C PRO A 242 20.27 17.34 19.65
N THR A 243 19.86 17.15 20.91
CA THR A 243 18.46 17.22 21.35
C THR A 243 18.05 18.64 21.73
N ASP A 244 18.96 19.37 22.38
CA ASP A 244 18.78 20.75 22.84
C ASP A 244 19.83 21.63 22.14
N GLY A 245 19.45 22.26 21.03
CA GLY A 245 20.34 23.09 20.22
C GLY A 245 19.56 24.08 19.36
N GLU A 246 20.26 25.03 18.75
CA GLU A 246 19.63 25.93 17.78
C GLU A 246 19.18 25.16 16.54
N LYS A 247 18.10 25.62 15.90
CA LYS A 247 17.47 24.96 14.73
C LYS A 247 18.51 24.71 13.64
N GLU A 248 19.36 25.71 13.38
CA GLU A 248 20.40 25.69 12.36
C GLU A 248 21.47 24.62 12.62
N GLU A 249 21.85 24.42 13.88
CA GLU A 249 22.84 23.41 14.28
C GLU A 249 22.30 21.99 14.13
N ILE A 250 21.03 21.78 14.54
CA ILE A 250 20.36 20.49 14.38
C ILE A 250 20.23 20.14 12.90
N ILE A 251 19.76 21.08 12.07
CA ILE A 251 19.64 20.88 10.62
C ILE A 251 21.00 20.55 10.01
N ALA A 252 22.05 21.33 10.29
CA ALA A 252 23.38 21.09 9.74
C ALA A 252 23.92 19.69 10.10
N THR A 253 23.66 19.23 11.33
CA THR A 253 24.08 17.90 11.77
C THR A 253 23.27 16.79 11.09
N VAL A 254 21.96 16.96 10.93
CA VAL A 254 21.10 16.02 10.21
C VAL A 254 21.52 15.93 8.74
N VAL A 255 21.76 17.06 8.08
CA VAL A 255 22.25 17.14 6.69
C VAL A 255 23.54 16.33 6.54
N THR A 256 24.52 16.57 7.41
CA THR A 256 25.82 15.87 7.37
C THR A 256 25.66 14.35 7.49
N ASN A 257 24.81 13.88 8.41
CA ASN A 257 24.54 12.45 8.58
C ASN A 257 23.82 11.87 7.35
N VAL A 258 22.80 12.55 6.83
CA VAL A 258 22.04 12.10 5.66
C VAL A 258 22.93 12.02 4.42
N GLU A 259 23.78 13.02 4.18
CA GLU A 259 24.75 12.99 3.07
C GLU A 259 25.72 11.82 3.19
N ALA A 260 26.23 11.55 4.39
CA ALA A 260 27.10 10.40 4.65
C ALA A 260 26.38 9.07 4.40
N MET A 261 25.13 8.94 4.85
CA MET A 261 24.30 7.75 4.64
C MET A 261 23.99 7.50 3.16
N ILE A 262 23.66 8.56 2.41
CA ILE A 262 23.42 8.49 0.96
C ILE A 262 24.71 8.10 0.23
N LYS A 263 25.85 8.71 0.58
CA LYS A 263 27.16 8.41 -0.02
C LYS A 263 27.58 6.95 0.21
N ALA A 264 27.17 6.37 1.33
CA ALA A 264 27.43 4.97 1.67
C ALA A 264 26.35 3.99 1.16
N ASP A 265 25.39 4.43 0.34
CA ASP A 265 24.25 3.64 -0.18
C ASP A 265 23.52 2.84 0.94
N ARG A 266 23.34 3.46 2.11
CA ARG A 266 22.73 2.79 3.26
C ARG A 266 21.22 2.71 3.09
N LYS A 267 20.69 1.49 3.13
CA LYS A 267 19.25 1.21 2.93
C LYS A 267 18.49 1.20 4.25
N ILE A 268 18.38 2.35 4.89
CA ILE A 268 17.78 2.49 6.22
C ILE A 268 16.34 3.03 6.13
N THR A 269 15.46 2.56 7.00
CA THR A 269 14.04 2.96 7.04
C THR A 269 13.86 4.46 7.30
N SER A 270 14.58 5.01 8.29
CA SER A 270 14.52 6.44 8.64
C SER A 270 14.94 7.34 7.47
N LEU A 271 16.03 6.97 6.76
CA LEU A 271 16.48 7.68 5.57
C LEU A 271 15.44 7.61 4.44
N LYS A 272 14.87 6.44 4.16
CA LYS A 272 13.85 6.28 3.12
C LYS A 272 12.59 7.12 3.39
N GLN A 273 12.21 7.27 4.65
CA GLN A 273 11.07 8.10 5.02
C GLN A 273 11.35 9.58 4.71
N LEU A 274 12.48 10.11 5.19
CA LEU A 274 12.88 11.50 4.92
C LEU A 274 13.05 11.75 3.41
N GLN A 275 13.68 10.83 2.67
CA GLN A 275 13.79 10.93 1.21
C GLN A 275 12.41 11.05 0.53
N GLY A 276 11.44 10.27 0.98
CA GLY A 276 10.06 10.36 0.52
C GLY A 276 9.43 11.74 0.74
N HIS A 277 9.71 12.39 1.87
CA HIS A 277 9.21 13.72 2.19
C HIS A 277 9.93 14.82 1.40
N ILE A 278 11.25 14.71 1.23
CA ILE A 278 12.03 15.62 0.37
C ILE A 278 11.53 15.57 -1.08
N TRP A 279 11.34 14.37 -1.63
CA TRP A 279 10.78 14.22 -2.97
C TRP A 279 9.37 14.79 -3.08
N ARG A 280 8.53 14.62 -2.05
CA ARG A 280 7.19 15.22 -2.01
C ARG A 280 7.27 16.75 -2.13
N THR A 281 8.16 17.39 -1.39
CA THR A 281 8.39 18.84 -1.50
C THR A 281 8.87 19.22 -2.91
N GLY A 282 9.82 18.47 -3.48
CA GLY A 282 10.32 18.75 -4.84
C GLY A 282 9.26 18.62 -5.93
N PHE A 283 8.42 17.59 -5.87
CA PHE A 283 7.30 17.42 -6.80
C PHE A 283 6.22 18.49 -6.61
N GLN A 284 5.88 18.85 -5.36
CA GLN A 284 4.90 19.92 -5.09
C GLN A 284 5.42 21.31 -5.49
N GLY A 285 6.72 21.53 -5.41
CA GLY A 285 7.40 22.74 -5.85
C GLY A 285 7.63 22.82 -7.37
N ASN A 286 7.24 21.79 -8.14
CA ASN A 286 7.57 21.64 -9.56
C ASN A 286 9.09 21.69 -9.85
N GLU A 287 9.91 21.32 -8.88
CA GLU A 287 11.38 21.22 -9.03
C GLU A 287 11.79 19.84 -9.57
N LEU A 288 10.92 18.85 -9.39
CA LEU A 288 11.06 17.50 -9.92
C LEU A 288 9.89 17.18 -10.87
N GLU A 289 10.21 16.54 -11.98
CA GLU A 289 9.26 15.92 -12.89
C GLU A 289 9.76 14.52 -13.25
N THR A 290 8.88 13.52 -13.13
CA THR A 290 9.25 12.13 -13.42
C THR A 290 9.25 11.87 -14.91
N VAL A 291 10.38 11.41 -15.43
CA VAL A 291 10.50 11.03 -16.84
C VAL A 291 10.11 9.57 -17.02
N VAL A 292 8.99 9.31 -17.70
CA VAL A 292 8.62 7.95 -18.14
C VAL A 292 8.85 7.78 -19.64
N PHE A 293 9.12 6.54 -20.07
CA PHE A 293 9.23 6.25 -21.51
C PHE A 293 7.92 6.55 -22.24
N ASN A 294 8.01 6.99 -23.50
CA ASN A 294 6.87 7.46 -24.28
C ASN A 294 5.81 6.39 -24.56
N ASP A 295 6.20 5.12 -24.62
CA ASP A 295 5.28 3.99 -24.83
C ASP A 295 4.51 3.58 -23.56
N VAL A 296 4.95 4.02 -22.37
CA VAL A 296 4.35 3.61 -21.09
C VAL A 296 2.94 4.15 -20.91
N PRO A 297 2.65 5.46 -21.08
CA PRO A 297 1.29 5.99 -20.94
C PRO A 297 0.30 5.33 -21.89
N GLU A 298 0.67 5.14 -23.16
CA GLU A 298 -0.19 4.52 -24.18
C GLU A 298 -0.51 3.06 -23.84
N ALA A 299 0.49 2.31 -23.37
CA ALA A 299 0.28 0.93 -22.95
C ALA A 299 -0.61 0.83 -21.69
N LEU A 300 -0.38 1.68 -20.69
CA LEU A 300 -1.20 1.73 -19.48
C LEU A 300 -2.67 2.05 -19.80
N GLU A 301 -2.92 3.00 -20.69
CA GLU A 301 -4.26 3.35 -21.13
C GLU A 301 -4.93 2.19 -21.90
N LYS A 302 -4.21 1.56 -22.82
CA LYS A 302 -4.68 0.37 -23.55
C LYS A 302 -5.06 -0.75 -22.59
N TRP A 303 -4.19 -1.13 -21.67
CA TRP A 303 -4.45 -2.21 -20.70
C TRP A 303 -5.63 -1.88 -19.79
N HIS A 304 -5.75 -0.62 -19.35
CA HIS A 304 -6.88 -0.16 -18.56
C HIS A 304 -8.20 -0.27 -19.34
N SER A 305 -8.22 0.11 -20.62
CA SER A 305 -9.41 0.01 -21.48
C SER A 305 -9.84 -1.45 -21.73
N LEU A 306 -8.88 -2.38 -21.72
CA LEU A 306 -9.12 -3.82 -21.83
C LEU A 306 -9.53 -4.47 -20.49
N GLY A 307 -9.58 -3.70 -19.40
CA GLY A 307 -9.91 -4.21 -18.07
C GLY A 307 -8.78 -5.01 -17.39
N ILE A 308 -7.55 -4.92 -17.91
CA ILE A 308 -6.36 -5.52 -17.31
C ILE A 308 -5.91 -4.65 -16.14
N LYS A 309 -5.67 -5.27 -14.98
CA LYS A 309 -5.24 -4.55 -13.79
C LYS A 309 -3.72 -4.39 -13.79
N VAL A 310 -3.23 -3.17 -13.56
CA VAL A 310 -1.80 -2.87 -13.55
C VAL A 310 -1.34 -2.51 -12.14
N TYR A 311 -0.22 -3.09 -11.71
CA TYR A 311 0.40 -2.87 -10.41
C TYR A 311 1.87 -2.55 -10.59
N ILE A 312 2.46 -1.88 -9.60
CA ILE A 312 3.90 -1.58 -9.58
C ILE A 312 4.57 -2.39 -8.48
N TYR A 313 5.77 -2.91 -8.73
CA TYR A 313 6.62 -3.51 -7.70
C TYR A 313 8.05 -2.98 -7.83
N SER A 314 8.49 -2.19 -6.83
CA SER A 314 9.80 -1.55 -6.83
C SER A 314 10.45 -1.57 -5.45
N SER A 315 11.76 -1.33 -5.40
CA SER A 315 12.52 -1.22 -4.15
C SER A 315 12.24 0.09 -3.39
N GLY A 316 11.75 1.12 -4.10
CA GLY A 316 11.31 2.39 -3.52
C GLY A 316 10.02 2.22 -2.71
N SER A 317 9.84 3.06 -1.69
CA SER A 317 8.64 3.02 -0.83
C SER A 317 7.36 3.29 -1.63
N ARG A 318 6.23 2.72 -1.21
CA ARG A 318 4.92 3.00 -1.84
C ARG A 318 4.62 4.49 -1.98
N LEU A 319 5.02 5.30 -1.00
CA LEU A 319 4.90 6.76 -1.06
C LEU A 319 5.69 7.33 -2.25
N ALA A 320 6.96 6.95 -2.40
CA ALA A 320 7.79 7.40 -3.51
C ALA A 320 7.21 6.97 -4.86
N GLN A 321 6.75 5.73 -4.98
CA GLN A 321 6.11 5.24 -6.21
C GLN A 321 4.86 6.06 -6.57
N ARG A 322 4.04 6.42 -5.58
CA ARG A 322 2.86 7.29 -5.78
C ARG A 322 3.22 8.72 -6.16
N LEU A 323 4.37 9.23 -5.73
CA LEU A 323 4.87 10.54 -6.13
C LEU A 323 5.37 10.50 -7.58
N LEU A 324 6.12 9.46 -7.94
CA LEU A 324 6.65 9.28 -9.29
C LEU A 324 5.54 9.23 -10.34
N PHE A 325 4.61 8.28 -10.22
CA PHE A 325 3.51 8.15 -11.18
C PHE A 325 2.45 9.26 -11.08
N GLY A 326 2.47 10.05 -10.00
CA GLY A 326 1.56 11.19 -9.83
C GLY A 326 2.05 12.46 -10.53
N ASN A 327 3.36 12.60 -10.75
CA ASN A 327 4.01 13.80 -11.28
C ASN A 327 4.95 13.43 -12.43
N THR A 328 4.38 12.92 -13.51
CA THR A 328 5.14 12.54 -14.72
C THR A 328 5.09 13.63 -15.79
N ASN A 329 6.00 13.57 -16.75
CA ASN A 329 5.98 14.39 -17.97
C ASN A 329 4.73 14.18 -18.87
N TYR A 330 3.87 13.22 -18.53
CA TYR A 330 2.56 12.99 -19.16
C TYR A 330 1.38 13.23 -18.19
N GLY A 331 1.63 13.88 -17.05
CA GLY A 331 0.66 14.13 -15.99
C GLY A 331 0.51 12.97 -15.00
N ASP A 332 -0.66 12.87 -14.35
CA ASP A 332 -0.92 11.84 -13.34
C ASP A 332 -1.35 10.52 -14.00
N LEU A 333 -0.46 9.52 -13.95
CA LEU A 333 -0.68 8.17 -14.48
C LEU A 333 -1.31 7.21 -13.47
N ARG A 334 -1.47 7.61 -12.20
CA ARG A 334 -2.02 6.73 -11.15
C ARG A 334 -3.44 6.28 -11.43
N LYS A 335 -4.18 7.01 -12.25
CA LYS A 335 -5.53 6.64 -12.71
C LYS A 335 -5.58 5.27 -13.42
N TYR A 336 -4.47 4.82 -14.02
CA TYR A 336 -4.38 3.52 -14.68
C TYR A 336 -3.86 2.40 -13.75
N LEU A 337 -3.33 2.76 -12.57
CA LEU A 337 -2.71 1.82 -11.63
C LEU A 337 -3.68 1.39 -10.53
N CYS A 338 -3.63 0.12 -10.17
CA CYS A 338 -4.49 -0.49 -9.15
C CYS A 338 -3.82 -0.61 -7.78
N GLY A 339 -2.48 -0.57 -7.71
CA GLY A 339 -1.75 -0.66 -6.45
C GLY A 339 -0.23 -0.68 -6.61
N PHE A 340 0.46 -0.61 -5.47
CA PHE A 340 1.91 -0.51 -5.36
C PHE A 340 2.41 -1.53 -4.34
N PHE A 341 3.43 -2.29 -4.71
CA PHE A 341 4.18 -3.20 -3.85
C PHE A 341 5.60 -2.65 -3.66
N ASP A 342 6.13 -2.80 -2.46
CA ASP A 342 7.51 -2.44 -2.14
C ASP A 342 8.19 -3.57 -1.35
N THR A 343 9.38 -3.32 -0.81
CA THR A 343 10.14 -4.33 -0.06
C THR A 343 9.45 -4.83 1.22
N THR A 344 8.31 -4.25 1.63
CA THR A 344 7.50 -4.81 2.74
C THR A 344 6.88 -6.16 2.39
N VAL A 345 6.69 -6.46 1.10
CA VAL A 345 6.28 -7.79 0.60
C VAL A 345 7.47 -8.77 0.54
N GLY A 346 8.69 -8.26 0.71
CA GLY A 346 9.96 -8.97 0.62
C GLY A 346 10.84 -8.51 -0.54
N ASN A 347 12.00 -9.15 -0.67
CA ASN A 347 13.04 -8.76 -1.64
C ASN A 347 12.66 -9.20 -3.06
N LYS A 348 12.85 -8.32 -4.05
CA LYS A 348 12.54 -8.57 -5.46
C LYS A 348 13.30 -9.75 -6.07
N LYS A 349 14.40 -10.19 -5.45
CA LYS A 349 15.18 -11.36 -5.89
C LYS A 349 14.73 -12.68 -5.26
N GLU A 350 13.71 -12.65 -4.40
CA GLU A 350 13.21 -13.83 -3.69
C GLU A 350 11.88 -14.30 -4.28
N THR A 351 11.80 -15.59 -4.60
CA THR A 351 10.58 -16.23 -5.12
C THR A 351 9.37 -16.02 -4.19
N LYS A 352 9.60 -16.02 -2.87
CA LYS A 352 8.55 -15.84 -1.85
C LYS A 352 7.78 -14.52 -2.02
N SER A 353 8.44 -13.45 -2.44
CA SER A 353 7.77 -12.16 -2.64
C SER A 353 6.73 -12.20 -3.75
N TYR A 354 7.00 -12.95 -4.82
CA TYR A 354 6.05 -13.11 -5.93
C TYR A 354 4.88 -14.04 -5.58
N ILE A 355 5.10 -15.01 -4.70
CA ILE A 355 4.02 -15.84 -4.12
C ILE A 355 3.08 -14.94 -3.30
N GLU A 356 3.63 -14.12 -2.40
CA GLU A 356 2.84 -13.18 -1.59
C GLU A 356 2.10 -12.14 -2.46
N ILE A 357 2.73 -11.64 -3.53
CA ILE A 357 2.06 -10.76 -4.51
C ILE A 357 0.89 -11.50 -5.18
N THR A 358 1.09 -12.74 -5.61
CA THR A 358 0.04 -13.55 -6.25
C THR A 358 -1.16 -13.73 -5.31
N GLU A 359 -0.91 -14.09 -4.05
CA GLU A 359 -1.93 -14.23 -3.02
C GLU A 359 -2.64 -12.89 -2.73
N SER A 360 -1.88 -11.79 -2.62
CA SER A 360 -2.40 -10.44 -2.40
C SER A 360 -3.31 -9.96 -3.55
N LEU A 361 -3.00 -10.36 -4.78
CA LEU A 361 -3.80 -10.05 -5.97
C LEU A 361 -5.04 -10.92 -6.09
N GLY A 362 -5.11 -12.04 -5.37
CA GLY A 362 -6.24 -12.97 -5.38
C GLY A 362 -6.47 -13.63 -6.73
N VAL A 363 -5.39 -13.95 -7.45
CA VAL A 363 -5.46 -14.74 -8.70
C VAL A 363 -5.36 -16.23 -8.40
N ASP A 364 -6.09 -17.05 -9.16
CA ASP A 364 -6.09 -18.51 -8.95
C ASP A 364 -4.83 -19.17 -9.53
N ASN A 365 -4.32 -18.65 -10.64
CA ASN A 365 -3.11 -19.15 -11.31
C ASN A 365 -2.05 -18.04 -11.41
N PRO A 366 -0.81 -18.28 -10.94
CA PRO A 366 0.28 -17.29 -11.07
C PRO A 366 0.56 -16.88 -12.52
N SER A 367 0.29 -17.76 -13.50
CA SER A 367 0.45 -17.47 -14.94
C SER A 367 -0.53 -16.43 -15.48
N GLU A 368 -1.55 -16.03 -14.72
CA GLU A 368 -2.43 -14.91 -15.05
C GLU A 368 -1.79 -13.53 -14.79
N ILE A 369 -0.64 -13.52 -14.10
CA ILE A 369 0.17 -12.35 -13.83
C ILE A 369 1.37 -12.33 -14.80
N LEU A 370 1.48 -11.23 -15.54
CA LEU A 370 2.67 -10.88 -16.29
C LEU A 370 3.54 -9.92 -15.47
N PHE A 371 4.78 -10.31 -15.18
CA PHE A 371 5.78 -9.44 -14.58
C PHE A 371 6.75 -8.92 -15.64
N VAL A 372 6.99 -7.60 -15.63
CA VAL A 372 7.95 -6.94 -16.53
C VAL A 372 9.02 -6.25 -15.70
N THR A 373 10.29 -6.60 -15.93
CA THR A 373 11.47 -6.05 -15.25
C THR A 373 12.66 -6.03 -16.22
N ASP A 374 13.66 -5.20 -15.98
CA ASP A 374 14.95 -5.25 -16.67
C ASP A 374 15.95 -6.20 -15.99
N VAL A 375 15.71 -6.55 -14.72
CA VAL A 375 16.67 -7.30 -13.90
C VAL A 375 16.49 -8.81 -14.04
N TYR A 376 17.53 -9.50 -14.53
CA TYR A 376 17.51 -10.95 -14.74
C TYR A 376 17.22 -11.77 -13.46
N GLN A 377 17.77 -11.37 -12.31
CA GLN A 377 17.53 -12.10 -11.05
C GLN A 377 16.08 -12.00 -10.59
N GLU A 378 15.43 -10.85 -10.80
CA GLU A 378 14.01 -10.65 -10.50
C GLU A 378 13.14 -11.46 -11.44
N ALA A 379 13.48 -11.47 -12.73
CA ALA A 379 12.81 -12.30 -13.74
C ALA A 379 12.87 -13.79 -13.38
N THR A 380 14.03 -14.27 -12.92
CA THR A 380 14.23 -15.65 -12.47
C THR A 380 13.39 -15.98 -11.24
N ALA A 381 13.35 -15.08 -10.25
CA ALA A 381 12.57 -15.26 -9.03
C ALA A 381 11.06 -15.29 -9.30
N ALA A 382 10.56 -14.39 -10.15
CA ALA A 382 9.16 -14.35 -10.58
C ALA A 382 8.76 -15.61 -11.37
N LYS A 383 9.64 -16.07 -12.27
CA LYS A 383 9.40 -17.29 -13.05
C LYS A 383 9.34 -18.53 -12.17
N ALA A 384 10.20 -18.62 -11.15
CA ALA A 384 10.18 -19.69 -10.16
C ALA A 384 8.88 -19.71 -9.33
N ALA A 385 8.21 -18.57 -9.17
CA ALA A 385 6.89 -18.46 -8.53
C ALA A 385 5.72 -18.77 -9.49
N GLY A 386 6.00 -19.06 -10.76
CA GLY A 386 5.01 -19.45 -11.77
C GLY A 386 4.42 -18.32 -12.60
N LEU A 387 4.91 -17.08 -12.45
CA LEU A 387 4.42 -15.93 -13.22
C LEU A 387 4.87 -16.01 -14.69
N GLU A 388 4.10 -15.37 -15.58
CA GLU A 388 4.65 -14.98 -16.89
C GLU A 388 5.63 -13.84 -16.70
N VAL A 389 6.75 -13.87 -17.42
CA VAL A 389 7.82 -12.89 -17.25
C VAL A 389 8.33 -12.43 -18.60
N ILE A 390 8.48 -11.11 -18.76
CA ILE A 390 9.12 -10.47 -19.89
C ILE A 390 10.24 -9.57 -19.37
N ILE A 391 11.40 -9.60 -20.03
CA ILE A 391 12.50 -8.70 -19.72
C ILE A 391 12.41 -7.44 -20.58
N SER A 392 12.39 -6.26 -19.95
CA SER A 392 12.43 -4.97 -20.65
C SER A 392 13.88 -4.58 -20.95
N ILE A 393 14.17 -4.30 -22.21
CA ILE A 393 15.46 -3.79 -22.67
C ILE A 393 15.27 -2.31 -23.01
N ARG A 394 15.80 -1.44 -22.14
CA ARG A 394 15.79 0.01 -22.30
C ARG A 394 17.21 0.56 -22.42
N PRO A 395 17.39 1.76 -22.99
CA PRO A 395 18.69 2.42 -23.02
C PRO A 395 19.25 2.59 -21.60
N GLY A 396 20.47 2.11 -21.38
CA GLY A 396 21.15 2.17 -20.07
C GLY A 396 21.03 0.92 -19.20
N ASN A 397 20.21 -0.07 -19.60
CA ASN A 397 20.11 -1.33 -18.85
C ASN A 397 21.41 -2.15 -18.94
N GLY A 398 21.70 -2.90 -17.88
CA GLY A 398 22.87 -3.79 -17.83
C GLY A 398 22.81 -4.93 -18.86
N PRO A 399 23.96 -5.53 -19.22
CA PRO A 399 23.99 -6.65 -20.13
C PRO A 399 23.28 -7.88 -19.52
N LEU A 400 22.48 -8.56 -20.33
CA LEU A 400 21.83 -9.81 -19.96
C LEU A 400 22.76 -11.01 -20.27
N PRO A 401 22.69 -12.10 -19.49
CA PRO A 401 23.40 -13.33 -19.82
C PRO A 401 22.96 -13.91 -21.18
N ASP A 402 23.89 -14.49 -21.92
CA ASP A 402 23.57 -15.19 -23.16
C ASP A 402 22.59 -16.35 -22.90
N ASN A 403 21.62 -16.55 -23.80
CA ASN A 403 20.61 -17.62 -23.73
C ASN A 403 19.81 -17.66 -22.41
N HIS A 404 19.50 -16.49 -21.83
CA HIS A 404 18.72 -16.36 -20.61
C HIS A 404 17.28 -16.95 -20.69
N GLY A 405 16.76 -17.25 -21.88
CA GLY A 405 15.51 -18.01 -22.06
C GLY A 405 14.22 -17.23 -21.78
N PHE A 406 14.30 -15.91 -21.55
CA PHE A 406 13.14 -15.04 -21.35
C PHE A 406 12.78 -14.32 -22.64
N ARG A 407 11.48 -14.03 -22.83
CA ARG A 407 11.05 -13.10 -23.88
C ARG A 407 11.52 -11.70 -23.51
N THR A 408 12.10 -10.99 -24.46
CA THR A 408 12.53 -9.59 -24.31
C THR A 408 11.66 -8.66 -25.14
N ILE A 409 11.49 -7.44 -24.66
CA ILE A 409 10.82 -6.35 -25.38
C ILE A 409 11.63 -5.06 -25.25
N THR A 410 11.51 -4.18 -26.24
CA THR A 410 12.10 -2.85 -26.23
C THR A 410 11.06 -1.74 -26.02
N SER A 411 9.78 -2.07 -26.23
CA SER A 411 8.63 -1.21 -26.00
C SER A 411 7.44 -1.99 -25.45
N PHE A 412 6.62 -1.35 -24.60
CA PHE A 412 5.38 -1.93 -24.08
C PHE A 412 4.32 -2.12 -25.16
N SER A 413 4.47 -1.52 -26.36
CA SER A 413 3.59 -1.80 -27.49
C SER A 413 3.66 -3.25 -27.97
N GLU A 414 4.73 -3.97 -27.62
CA GLU A 414 4.94 -5.39 -27.95
C GLU A 414 4.14 -6.36 -27.04
N ILE A 415 3.47 -5.83 -26.02
CA ILE A 415 2.56 -6.55 -25.12
C ILE A 415 1.10 -6.29 -25.55
#